data_AF-C2MBI2-F1
#
_entry.id   AF-C2MBI2-F1
#
_cell.length_a   1.000
_cell.length_b   1.000
_cell.length_c   1.000
_cell.angle_alpha   90.00
_cell.angle_beta   90.00
_cell.angle_gamma   90.00
#
_symmetry.space_group_name_H-M   'P 1'
#
loop_
_entity.id
_entity.type
_entity.pdbx_description
1 polymer ?
#
loop_
_entity_poly.entity_id
_entity_poly.type
_entity_poly.pdbx_seq_one_letter_code
_entity_poly.pdbx_strand_id
1 'polypeptide(L)'
;MQHLTIRAILLPLLLLLGAICATAQVRAITSDGDQVILYPNGTWENLNSRHSPHQEPSTTIGAGASGKRVGILLNRQLLFVLREGQLEDLFIYDSRGQLVYSYREGIYQIPYGWRVEYEPLSERVRQFGPYRFKYQLLSERLEQVGSYQVEYELLSERIRKIGDYSIRYDLLSNRITEIGNIRIEYDPFTERIRGVRGTAPGVDIRLMRDGGGRPQPFL
;
A
#
# COMPACT_ATOMS: atom_id res chain seq x y z
N MET A 1 -72.06 -0.74 -24.89
CA MET A 1 -70.83 -1.55 -24.83
C MET A 1 -69.76 -0.77 -24.06
N GLN A 2 -69.25 -1.38 -22.98
CA GLN A 2 -67.99 -1.14 -22.27
C GLN A 2 -67.59 0.30 -21.85
N HIS A 3 -67.89 0.64 -20.60
CA HIS A 3 -67.14 1.63 -19.82
C HIS A 3 -65.79 1.03 -19.42
N LEU A 4 -64.69 1.44 -20.08
CA LEU A 4 -63.35 1.09 -19.62
C LEU A 4 -62.89 2.02 -18.49
N THR A 5 -62.60 1.37 -17.38
CA THR A 5 -62.10 1.82 -16.08
C THR A 5 -60.84 2.70 -16.14
N ILE A 6 -60.97 3.99 -15.80
CA ILE A 6 -59.83 4.92 -15.57
C ILE A 6 -59.09 4.63 -14.24
N ARG A 7 -59.64 3.77 -13.36
CA ARG A 7 -59.02 3.40 -12.09
C ARG A 7 -57.94 2.31 -12.18
N ALA A 8 -57.73 1.69 -13.34
CA ALA A 8 -56.84 0.53 -13.47
C ALA A 8 -55.35 0.86 -13.73
N ILE A 9 -54.99 2.13 -13.97
CA ILE A 9 -53.62 2.49 -14.40
C ILE A 9 -52.80 3.19 -13.29
N LEU A 10 -53.46 3.74 -12.26
CA LEU A 10 -52.76 4.47 -11.19
C LEU A 10 -52.11 3.55 -10.14
N LEU A 11 -52.66 2.34 -9.92
CA LEU A 11 -52.09 1.36 -8.99
C LEU A 11 -50.78 0.68 -9.49
N PRO A 12 -50.66 0.26 -10.78
CA PRO A 12 -49.39 -0.29 -11.25
C PRO A 12 -48.30 0.79 -11.37
N LEU A 13 -48.66 2.06 -11.59
CA LEU A 13 -47.69 3.16 -11.65
C LEU A 13 -47.11 3.51 -10.26
N LEU A 14 -47.90 3.41 -9.18
CA LEU A 14 -47.41 3.63 -7.81
C LEU A 14 -46.53 2.47 -7.30
N LEU A 15 -46.78 1.24 -7.75
CA LEU A 15 -45.96 0.06 -7.44
C LEU A 15 -44.61 0.04 -8.17
N LEU A 16 -44.49 0.75 -9.31
CA LEU A 16 -43.22 0.92 -10.03
C LEU A 16 -42.28 1.95 -9.40
N LEU A 17 -42.76 2.83 -8.51
CA LEU A 17 -41.91 3.75 -7.74
C LEU A 17 -41.35 3.12 -6.45
N GLY A 18 -41.78 1.92 -6.06
CA GLY A 18 -41.54 1.34 -4.74
C GLY A 18 -40.32 0.42 -4.59
N ALA A 19 -39.54 0.15 -5.64
CA ALA A 19 -38.49 -0.87 -5.56
C ALA A 19 -37.19 -0.45 -6.28
N ILE A 20 -36.64 0.69 -5.87
CA ILE A 20 -35.18 0.89 -5.95
C ILE A 20 -34.67 0.91 -4.52
N CYS A 21 -34.74 -0.24 -3.84
CA CYS A 21 -33.82 -0.49 -2.75
C CYS A 21 -32.43 -0.53 -3.38
N ALA A 22 -31.76 0.62 -3.44
CA ALA A 22 -30.32 0.64 -3.58
C ALA A 22 -29.78 -0.19 -2.42
N THR A 23 -29.38 -1.43 -2.70
CA THR A 23 -28.73 -2.28 -1.71
C THR A 23 -27.43 -1.58 -1.34
N ALA A 24 -27.44 -0.92 -0.19
CA ALA A 24 -26.29 -0.16 0.28
C ALA A 24 -25.13 -1.13 0.55
N GLN A 25 -24.19 -1.18 -0.38
CA GLN A 25 -22.86 -1.73 -0.13
C GLN A 25 -22.22 -0.90 0.99
N VAL A 26 -21.89 -1.53 2.12
CA VAL A 26 -21.32 -0.84 3.27
C VAL A 26 -19.81 -1.04 3.24
N ARG A 27 -19.06 0.05 3.13
CA ARG A 27 -17.61 0.03 3.38
C ARG A 27 -17.41 -0.13 4.89
N ALA A 28 -16.69 -1.17 5.28
CA ALA A 28 -16.35 -1.45 6.66
C ALA A 28 -14.83 -1.62 6.82
N ILE A 29 -14.36 -1.60 8.07
CA ILE A 29 -12.96 -1.83 8.44
C ILE A 29 -12.94 -3.03 9.38
N THR A 30 -12.10 -4.03 9.10
CA THR A 30 -11.93 -5.21 9.98
C THR A 30 -11.22 -4.80 11.28
N SER A 31 -11.25 -5.67 12.29
CA SER A 31 -10.50 -5.45 13.54
C SER A 31 -8.99 -5.27 13.33
N ASP A 32 -8.48 -5.83 12.23
CA ASP A 32 -7.07 -5.77 11.84
C ASP A 32 -6.75 -4.55 10.96
N GLY A 33 -7.76 -3.72 10.66
CA GLY A 33 -7.60 -2.44 9.94
C GLY A 33 -7.82 -2.51 8.42
N ASP A 34 -8.20 -3.67 7.88
CA ASP A 34 -8.41 -3.85 6.44
C ASP A 34 -9.77 -3.31 6.00
N GLN A 35 -9.83 -2.67 4.83
CA GLN A 35 -11.09 -2.18 4.27
C GLN A 35 -11.80 -3.29 3.49
N VAL A 36 -13.07 -3.52 3.82
CA VAL A 36 -13.91 -4.53 3.19
C VAL A 36 -15.21 -3.92 2.69
N ILE A 37 -15.79 -4.50 1.64
CA ILE A 37 -17.18 -4.25 1.26
C ILE A 37 -18.01 -5.36 1.89
N LEU A 38 -18.97 -4.99 2.73
CA LEU A 38 -19.90 -5.92 3.34
C LEU A 38 -21.19 -5.93 2.53
N TYR A 39 -21.57 -7.12 2.08
CA TYR A 39 -22.77 -7.36 1.29
C TYR A 39 -23.97 -7.64 2.20
N PRO A 40 -25.20 -7.34 1.75
CA PRO A 40 -26.41 -7.57 2.55
C PRO A 40 -26.64 -9.03 2.98
N ASN A 41 -26.05 -9.99 2.26
CA ASN A 41 -26.11 -11.43 2.59
C ASN A 41 -25.11 -11.84 3.68
N GLY A 42 -24.40 -10.89 4.31
CA GLY A 42 -23.41 -11.15 5.35
C GLY A 42 -22.04 -11.61 4.84
N THR A 43 -21.88 -11.77 3.53
CA THR A 43 -20.58 -12.00 2.91
C THR A 43 -19.82 -10.68 2.77
N TRP A 44 -18.51 -10.75 2.70
CA TRP A 44 -17.68 -9.56 2.54
C TRP A 44 -16.53 -9.86 1.58
N GLU A 45 -16.05 -8.84 0.89
CA GLU A 45 -14.84 -8.91 0.08
C GLU A 45 -13.85 -7.83 0.51
N ASN A 46 -12.56 -8.12 0.42
CA ASN A 46 -11.55 -7.07 0.60
C ASN A 46 -11.70 -6.04 -0.53
N LEU A 47 -11.70 -4.76 -0.17
CA LEU A 47 -11.76 -3.68 -1.16
C LEU A 47 -10.54 -3.73 -2.09
N ASN A 48 -9.42 -4.26 -1.59
CA ASN A 48 -8.18 -4.48 -2.34
C ASN A 48 -8.28 -5.68 -3.31
N SER A 49 -9.33 -6.51 -3.25
CA SER A 49 -9.52 -7.68 -4.12
C SER A 49 -10.16 -7.38 -5.47
N ARG A 50 -10.54 -6.14 -5.77
CA ARG A 50 -10.85 -5.71 -7.14
C ARG A 50 -9.57 -5.53 -7.96
N HIS A 51 -8.79 -6.60 -8.09
CA HIS A 51 -7.79 -6.71 -9.13
C HIS A 51 -8.49 -7.27 -10.36
N SER A 52 -8.64 -6.44 -11.40
CA SER A 52 -8.85 -6.99 -12.73
C SER A 52 -7.65 -7.89 -13.04
N PRO A 53 -7.83 -9.10 -13.58
CA PRO A 53 -6.73 -10.04 -13.84
C PRO A 53 -5.70 -9.55 -14.88
N HIS A 54 -5.86 -8.33 -15.40
CA HIS A 54 -4.99 -7.69 -16.39
C HIS A 54 -4.49 -6.30 -16.00
N GLN A 55 -4.55 -5.92 -14.71
CA GLN A 55 -4.00 -4.63 -14.29
C GLN A 55 -2.49 -4.79 -14.03
N GLU A 56 -1.67 -4.34 -14.99
CA GLU A 56 -0.23 -4.16 -14.78
C GLU A 56 0.00 -3.32 -13.50
N PRO A 57 1.02 -3.62 -12.69
CA PRO A 57 1.32 -2.83 -11.51
C PRO A 57 1.48 -1.36 -11.94
N SER A 58 0.94 -0.41 -11.17
CA SER A 58 1.06 1.02 -11.46
C SER A 58 2.51 1.46 -11.22
N THR A 59 3.41 1.03 -12.10
CA THR A 59 4.85 1.25 -11.99
C THR A 59 5.15 2.64 -12.50
N THR A 60 5.58 3.52 -11.59
CA THR A 60 6.14 4.81 -12.00
C THR A 60 7.66 4.65 -12.14
N ILE A 61 8.17 4.70 -13.37
CA ILE A 61 9.61 4.72 -13.64
C ILE A 61 10.09 6.17 -13.63
N GLY A 62 10.80 6.58 -12.58
CA GLY A 62 11.39 7.91 -12.49
C GLY A 62 12.49 8.10 -13.55
N ALA A 63 12.56 9.30 -14.13
CA ALA A 63 13.63 9.65 -15.06
C ALA A 63 15.02 9.52 -14.39
N GLY A 64 15.84 8.59 -14.88
CA GLY A 64 17.16 8.26 -14.31
C GLY A 64 17.13 7.25 -13.16
N ALA A 65 16.05 6.46 -13.05
CA ALA A 65 16.03 5.32 -12.14
C ALA A 65 17.00 4.22 -12.60
N SER A 66 17.82 3.72 -11.68
CA SER A 66 18.69 2.56 -11.90
C SER A 66 18.13 1.27 -11.29
N GLY A 67 17.10 1.39 -10.45
CA GLY A 67 16.61 0.25 -9.66
C GLY A 67 17.42 -0.04 -8.39
N LYS A 68 18.45 0.77 -8.09
CA LYS A 68 19.08 0.79 -6.77
C LYS A 68 18.22 1.48 -5.73
N ARG A 69 17.38 2.44 -6.14
CA ARG A 69 16.43 3.13 -5.27
C ARG A 69 14.99 2.81 -5.65
N VAL A 70 14.24 2.18 -4.76
CA VAL A 70 12.88 1.70 -5.03
C VAL A 70 11.96 2.01 -3.86
N GLY A 71 10.81 2.59 -4.16
CA GLY A 71 9.68 2.71 -3.24
C GLY A 71 8.76 1.50 -3.38
N ILE A 72 8.45 0.84 -2.27
CA ILE A 72 7.50 -0.26 -2.17
C ILE A 72 6.31 0.25 -1.37
N LEU A 73 5.19 0.53 -2.04
CA LEU A 73 3.97 1.04 -1.43
C LEU A 73 3.01 -0.11 -1.16
N LEU A 74 2.79 -0.41 0.12
CA LEU A 74 1.88 -1.44 0.58
C LEU A 74 0.52 -0.84 0.93
N ASN A 75 -0.54 -1.42 0.39
CA ASN A 75 -1.93 -1.05 0.60
C ASN A 75 -2.21 0.45 0.45
N ARG A 76 -1.42 1.14 -0.40
CA ARG A 76 -1.48 2.59 -0.62
C ARG A 76 -1.26 3.45 0.62
N GLN A 77 -0.67 2.89 1.67
CA GLN A 77 -0.50 3.57 2.97
C GLN A 77 0.93 3.52 3.49
N LEU A 78 1.65 2.43 3.31
CA LEU A 78 3.02 2.28 3.82
C LEU A 78 4.00 2.25 2.67
N LEU A 79 4.77 3.33 2.48
CA LEU A 79 5.81 3.40 1.46
C LEU A 79 7.18 3.16 2.11
N PHE A 80 7.73 1.98 1.87
CA PHE A 80 9.12 1.68 2.20
C PHE A 80 10.01 2.18 1.07
N VAL A 81 10.92 3.09 1.38
CA VAL A 81 11.92 3.57 0.42
C VAL A 81 13.21 2.83 0.69
N LEU A 82 13.65 2.05 -0.28
CA LEU A 82 14.89 1.30 -0.22
C LEU A 82 15.94 1.96 -1.11
N ARG A 83 17.19 1.98 -0.63
CA ARG A 83 18.38 2.40 -1.38
C ARG A 83 19.46 1.35 -1.22
N GLU A 84 19.85 0.73 -2.33
CA GLU A 84 20.81 -0.38 -2.38
C GLU A 84 20.44 -1.51 -1.39
N GLY A 85 19.13 -1.69 -1.19
CA GLY A 85 18.52 -2.66 -0.28
C GLY A 85 18.39 -2.23 1.17
N GLN A 86 18.98 -1.11 1.57
CA GLN A 86 18.81 -0.55 2.92
C GLN A 86 17.54 0.29 3.02
N LEU A 87 16.92 0.31 4.22
CA LEU A 87 15.78 1.20 4.49
C LEU A 87 16.27 2.65 4.53
N GLU A 88 15.91 3.43 3.53
CA GLU A 88 16.19 4.86 3.48
C GLU A 88 15.15 5.66 4.26
N ASP A 89 13.86 5.32 4.09
CA ASP A 89 12.76 5.92 4.84
C ASP A 89 11.53 5.01 4.81
N LEU A 90 10.58 5.27 5.70
CA LEU A 90 9.24 4.70 5.66
C LEU A 90 8.24 5.84 5.82
N PHE A 91 7.39 6.01 4.82
CA PHE A 91 6.30 6.99 4.86
C PHE A 91 4.97 6.31 5.14
N ILE A 92 4.15 6.96 5.95
CA ILE A 92 2.77 6.57 6.21
C ILE A 92 1.84 7.64 5.63
N TYR A 93 0.87 7.17 4.85
CA TYR A 93 -0.20 7.99 4.30
C TYR A 93 -1.52 7.69 5.01
N ASP A 94 -2.36 8.71 5.17
CA ASP A 94 -3.72 8.53 5.66
C ASP A 94 -4.64 7.91 4.59
N SER A 95 -5.90 7.66 4.94
CA SER A 95 -6.90 7.14 4.00
C SER A 95 -7.20 8.03 2.79
N ARG A 96 -6.77 9.30 2.82
CA ARG A 96 -6.91 10.28 1.74
C ARG A 96 -5.63 10.41 0.91
N GLY A 97 -4.58 9.64 1.23
CA GLY A 97 -3.28 9.70 0.56
C GLY A 97 -2.39 10.85 1.02
N GLN A 98 -2.70 11.50 2.15
CA GLN A 98 -1.86 12.58 2.69
C GLN A 98 -0.72 12.00 3.50
N LEU A 99 0.50 12.50 3.29
CA LEU A 99 1.64 12.11 4.12
C LEU A 99 1.40 12.57 5.56
N VAL A 100 1.46 11.63 6.51
CA VAL A 100 1.25 11.90 7.93
C VAL A 100 2.48 11.61 8.78
N TYR A 101 3.36 10.71 8.35
CA TYR A 101 4.56 10.33 9.09
C TYR A 101 5.69 9.89 8.16
N SER A 102 6.92 10.28 8.50
CA SER A 102 8.18 9.75 7.98
C SER A 102 8.94 9.11 9.13
N TYR A 103 9.49 7.94 8.91
CA TYR A 103 10.36 7.28 9.88
C TYR A 103 11.62 8.10 10.17
N ARG A 104 12.15 8.78 9.15
CA ARG A 104 13.33 9.64 9.26
C ARG A 104 13.04 11.01 9.85
N GLU A 105 11.95 11.66 9.45
CA GLU A 105 11.65 13.06 9.81
C GLU A 105 10.64 13.20 10.95
N GLY A 106 9.89 12.14 11.25
CA GLY A 106 8.85 12.15 12.28
C GLY A 106 7.46 12.48 11.74
N ILE A 107 6.65 13.12 12.58
CA ILE A 107 5.21 13.29 12.35
C ILE A 107 4.96 14.62 11.64
N TYR A 108 4.25 14.57 10.51
CA TYR A 108 3.78 15.77 9.81
C TYR A 108 2.37 16.17 10.25
N GLN A 109 1.50 15.19 10.42
CA GLN A 109 0.12 15.40 10.81
C GLN A 109 -0.42 14.16 11.51
N ILE A 110 -1.30 14.37 12.50
CA ILE A 110 -1.99 13.29 13.21
C ILE A 110 -3.45 13.26 12.71
N PRO A 111 -3.88 12.20 12.00
CA PRO A 111 -5.29 12.04 11.64
C PRO A 111 -6.20 12.02 12.87
N TYR A 112 -7.45 12.43 12.67
CA TYR A 112 -8.43 12.43 13.75
C TYR A 112 -8.59 11.03 14.37
N GLY A 113 -8.49 10.95 15.70
CA GLY A 113 -8.59 9.71 16.46
C GLY A 113 -7.31 8.87 16.50
N TRP A 114 -6.24 9.26 15.82
CA TRP A 114 -4.95 8.58 15.92
C TRP A 114 -4.23 8.99 17.20
N ARG A 115 -3.57 8.00 17.82
CA ARG A 115 -2.73 8.20 18.99
C ARG A 115 -1.28 8.00 18.61
N VAL A 116 -0.40 8.73 19.30
CA VAL A 116 1.04 8.62 19.15
C VAL A 116 1.61 8.21 20.49
N GLU A 117 2.40 7.15 20.50
CA GLU A 117 3.11 6.67 21.68
C GLU A 117 4.58 6.51 21.31
N TYR A 118 5.45 6.92 22.23
CA TYR A 118 6.90 6.81 22.08
C TYR A 118 7.45 5.69 22.95
N GLU A 119 8.62 5.19 22.61
CA GLU A 119 9.37 4.29 23.49
C GLU A 119 9.83 5.04 24.76
N PRO A 120 9.79 4.41 25.95
CA PRO A 120 10.34 5.04 27.15
C PRO A 120 11.80 5.42 26.94
N LEU A 121 12.16 6.65 27.33
CA LEU A 121 13.53 7.18 27.25
C LEU A 121 14.09 7.29 25.81
N SER A 122 13.23 7.34 24.80
CA SER A 122 13.62 7.39 23.40
C SER A 122 12.66 8.30 22.61
N GLU A 123 13.16 8.94 21.55
CA GLU A 123 12.34 9.72 20.62
C GLU A 123 11.68 8.83 19.55
N ARG A 124 11.88 7.51 19.62
CA ARG A 124 11.28 6.56 18.69
C ARG A 124 9.80 6.44 18.91
N VAL A 125 9.06 6.51 17.81
CA VAL A 125 7.63 6.23 17.80
C VAL A 125 7.44 4.73 17.97
N ARG A 126 6.73 4.34 19.02
CA ARG A 126 6.28 2.97 19.32
C ARG A 126 4.94 2.66 18.68
N GLN A 127 4.04 3.66 18.61
CA GLN A 127 2.74 3.53 17.96
C GLN A 127 2.36 4.85 17.29
N PHE A 128 1.85 4.76 16.05
CA PHE A 128 1.28 5.87 15.30
C PHE A 128 -0.05 5.44 14.67
N GLY A 129 -1.16 5.86 15.27
CA GLY A 129 -2.50 5.44 14.86
C GLY A 129 -2.65 3.91 14.92
N PRO A 130 -3.01 3.24 13.81
CA PRO A 130 -3.13 1.78 13.76
C PRO A 130 -1.76 1.07 13.65
N TYR A 131 -0.68 1.79 13.39
CA TYR A 131 0.63 1.19 13.14
C TYR A 131 1.46 1.11 14.42
N ARG A 132 1.80 -0.12 14.83
CA ARG A 132 2.77 -0.36 15.91
C ARG A 132 4.14 -0.61 15.31
N PHE A 133 5.15 -0.01 15.91
CA PHE A 133 6.54 -0.15 15.52
C PHE A 133 7.26 -1.05 16.51
N LYS A 134 8.13 -1.89 15.99
CA LYS A 134 9.12 -2.62 16.81
C LYS A 134 10.50 -2.39 16.23
N TYR A 135 11.46 -2.28 17.11
CA TYR A 135 12.85 -2.07 16.76
C TYR A 135 13.70 -3.21 17.32
N GLN A 136 14.72 -3.59 16.55
CA GLN A 136 15.72 -4.53 17.02
C GLN A 136 16.54 -3.89 18.15
N LEU A 137 16.71 -4.60 19.25
CA LEU A 137 17.36 -4.08 20.45
C LEU A 137 18.82 -3.64 20.23
N LEU A 138 19.57 -4.39 19.42
CA LEU A 138 21.02 -4.18 19.22
C LEU A 138 21.35 -3.25 18.05
N SER A 139 20.60 -3.37 16.95
CA SER A 139 20.88 -2.65 15.71
C SER A 139 20.02 -1.40 15.55
N GLU A 140 19.00 -1.23 16.39
CA GLU A 140 18.04 -0.13 16.37
C GLU A 140 17.23 -0.04 15.06
N ARG A 141 17.27 -1.09 14.26
CA ARG A 141 16.59 -1.18 12.97
C ARG A 141 15.10 -1.40 13.17
N LEU A 142 14.30 -0.87 12.25
CA LEU A 142 12.87 -1.15 12.19
C LEU A 142 12.65 -2.65 11.90
N GLU A 143 12.10 -3.37 12.87
CA GLU A 143 11.81 -4.81 12.76
C GLU A 143 10.38 -5.06 12.28
N GLN A 144 9.44 -4.18 12.65
CA GLN A 144 8.03 -4.35 12.32
C GLN A 144 7.33 -3.00 12.26
N VAL A 145 6.42 -2.84 11.30
CA VAL A 145 5.43 -1.76 11.28
C VAL A 145 4.04 -2.31 10.97
N GLY A 146 3.09 -2.09 11.88
CA GLY A 146 1.74 -2.66 11.76
C GLY A 146 1.79 -4.19 11.68
N SER A 147 1.20 -4.77 10.65
CA SER A 147 1.24 -6.21 10.36
C SER A 147 2.48 -6.66 9.57
N TYR A 148 3.32 -5.73 9.11
CA TYR A 148 4.46 -6.03 8.24
C TYR A 148 5.75 -6.20 9.04
N GLN A 149 6.30 -7.41 9.02
CA GLN A 149 7.65 -7.68 9.53
C GLN A 149 8.69 -7.30 8.50
N VAL A 150 9.80 -6.71 8.93
CA VAL A 150 10.94 -6.33 8.09
C VAL A 150 12.11 -7.25 8.43
N GLU A 151 12.40 -8.17 7.51
CA GLU A 151 13.50 -9.12 7.68
C GLU A 151 14.74 -8.64 6.92
N TYR A 152 15.87 -8.61 7.62
CA TYR A 152 17.17 -8.25 7.06
C TYR A 152 17.99 -9.49 6.68
N GLU A 153 18.93 -9.32 5.77
CA GLU A 153 19.99 -10.30 5.55
C GLU A 153 20.91 -10.39 6.77
N LEU A 154 21.49 -11.57 7.01
CA LEU A 154 22.31 -11.81 8.20
C LEU A 154 23.67 -11.07 8.14
N LEU A 155 24.22 -10.95 6.94
CA LEU A 155 25.57 -10.43 6.68
C LEU A 155 25.58 -9.03 6.07
N SER A 156 24.41 -8.44 5.79
CA SER A 156 24.28 -7.12 5.20
C SER A 156 23.14 -6.34 5.87
N GLU A 157 23.10 -5.03 5.67
CA GLU A 157 21.98 -4.21 6.17
C GLU A 157 20.77 -4.22 5.23
N ARG A 158 20.75 -5.13 4.25
CA ARG A 158 19.70 -5.19 3.23
C ARG A 158 18.45 -5.84 3.78
N ILE A 159 17.31 -5.28 3.41
CA ILE A 159 16.01 -5.88 3.65
C ILE A 159 15.82 -6.99 2.61
N ARG A 160 15.62 -8.23 3.07
CA ARG A 160 15.32 -9.37 2.20
C ARG A 160 13.83 -9.66 2.10
N LYS A 161 13.00 -9.15 3.02
CA LYS A 161 11.56 -9.39 3.04
C LYS A 161 10.80 -8.33 3.84
N ILE A 162 9.62 -7.95 3.35
CA ILE A 162 8.68 -7.06 4.04
C ILE A 162 7.30 -7.72 4.02
N GLY A 163 6.75 -8.05 5.19
CA GLY A 163 5.54 -8.88 5.28
C GLY A 163 5.73 -10.19 4.54
N ASP A 164 4.86 -10.51 3.59
CA ASP A 164 4.98 -11.71 2.75
C ASP A 164 5.79 -11.51 1.47
N TYR A 165 6.31 -10.29 1.24
CA TYR A 165 6.99 -9.93 -0.01
C TYR A 165 8.50 -10.09 0.12
N SER A 166 9.06 -11.10 -0.55
CA SER A 166 10.52 -11.28 -0.66
C SER A 166 11.13 -10.25 -1.61
N ILE A 167 12.32 -9.74 -1.27
CA ILE A 167 13.07 -8.79 -2.10
C ILE A 167 14.36 -9.47 -2.56
N ARG A 168 14.59 -9.48 -3.87
CA ARG A 168 15.82 -10.01 -4.47
C ARG A 168 16.65 -8.89 -5.08
N TYR A 169 17.96 -9.12 -5.06
CA TYR A 169 18.96 -8.19 -5.55
C TYR A 169 19.83 -8.86 -6.60
N ASP A 170 20.29 -8.08 -7.56
CA ASP A 170 21.42 -8.45 -8.40
C ASP A 170 22.72 -8.36 -7.59
N LEU A 171 23.53 -9.41 -7.61
CA LEU A 171 24.73 -9.54 -6.77
C LEU A 171 25.84 -8.56 -7.13
N LEU A 172 25.93 -8.15 -8.40
CA LEU A 172 27.02 -7.31 -8.90
C LEU A 172 26.65 -5.82 -8.82
N SER A 173 25.42 -5.50 -9.21
CA SER A 173 24.96 -4.12 -9.33
C SER A 173 24.18 -3.62 -8.12
N ASN A 174 23.81 -4.49 -7.17
CA ASN A 174 22.99 -4.18 -5.99
C ASN A 174 21.62 -3.57 -6.31
N ARG A 175 21.14 -3.78 -7.53
CA ARG A 175 19.82 -3.35 -7.99
C ARG A 175 18.76 -4.33 -7.50
N ILE A 176 17.57 -3.84 -7.18
CA ILE A 176 16.44 -4.70 -6.84
C ILE A 176 15.91 -5.33 -8.14
N THR A 177 15.85 -6.66 -8.18
CA THR A 177 15.40 -7.43 -9.35
C THR A 177 14.01 -7.98 -9.18
N GLU A 178 13.57 -8.22 -7.94
CA GLU A 178 12.27 -8.80 -7.66
C GLU A 178 11.72 -8.37 -6.30
N ILE A 179 10.41 -8.12 -6.25
CA ILE A 179 9.65 -7.80 -5.03
C ILE A 179 8.36 -8.64 -5.07
N GLY A 180 8.27 -9.64 -4.19
CA GLY A 180 7.19 -10.64 -4.24
C GLY A 180 7.15 -11.32 -5.60
N ASN A 181 6.02 -11.19 -6.30
CA ASN A 181 5.83 -11.72 -7.67
C ASN A 181 6.09 -10.67 -8.77
N ILE A 182 6.61 -9.49 -8.42
CA ILE A 182 6.92 -8.42 -9.36
C ILE A 182 8.40 -8.50 -9.72
N ARG A 183 8.73 -8.67 -11.00
CA ARG A 183 10.10 -8.62 -11.52
C ARG A 183 10.39 -7.32 -12.24
N ILE A 184 11.59 -6.80 -12.02
CA ILE A 184 12.14 -5.65 -12.73
C ILE A 184 13.17 -6.16 -13.74
N GLU A 185 12.90 -5.93 -15.01
CA GLU A 185 13.78 -6.32 -16.11
C GLU A 185 14.74 -5.19 -16.45
N TYR A 186 16.03 -5.51 -16.55
CA TYR A 186 17.07 -4.58 -16.95
C TYR A 186 17.63 -4.96 -18.31
N ASP A 187 18.02 -3.95 -19.07
CA ASP A 187 18.80 -4.13 -20.29
C ASP A 187 20.26 -4.48 -19.93
N PRO A 188 20.83 -5.60 -20.41
CA PRO A 188 22.17 -6.05 -20.02
C PRO A 188 23.32 -5.11 -20.44
N PHE A 189 23.09 -4.22 -21.42
CA PHE A 189 24.14 -3.41 -22.03
C PHE A 189 24.07 -1.95 -21.62
N THR A 190 22.85 -1.45 -21.42
CA THR A 190 22.61 -0.05 -21.03
C THR A 190 22.34 0.11 -19.54
N GLU A 191 22.15 -1.00 -18.82
CA GLU A 191 21.75 -1.07 -17.42
C GLU A 191 20.48 -0.26 -17.11
N ARG A 192 19.63 -0.02 -18.13
CA ARG A 192 18.37 0.70 -17.97
C ARG A 192 17.27 -0.27 -17.61
N ILE A 193 16.27 0.21 -16.89
CA ILE A 193 15.04 -0.55 -16.67
C ILE A 193 14.34 -0.71 -18.02
N ARG A 194 14.18 -1.95 -18.45
CA ARG A 194 13.46 -2.34 -19.67
C ARG A 194 11.96 -2.42 -19.43
N GLY A 195 11.57 -2.89 -18.25
CA GLY A 195 10.17 -3.03 -17.88
C GLY A 195 9.99 -3.64 -16.50
N VAL A 196 8.74 -3.69 -16.07
CA VAL A 196 8.31 -4.36 -14.84
C VAL A 196 7.21 -5.35 -15.22
N ARG A 197 7.31 -6.58 -14.72
CA ARG A 197 6.34 -7.64 -15.00
C ARG A 197 5.84 -8.28 -13.73
N GLY A 198 4.64 -8.84 -13.80
CA GLY A 198 3.98 -9.50 -12.67
C GLY A 198 3.30 -8.50 -11.74
N THR A 199 2.56 -9.03 -10.77
CA THR A 199 1.75 -8.26 -9.83
C THR A 199 1.81 -8.92 -8.47
N ALA A 200 1.82 -8.14 -7.41
CA ALA A 200 1.63 -8.63 -6.05
C ALA A 200 0.43 -7.89 -5.43
N PRO A 201 -0.55 -8.59 -4.83
CA PRO A 201 -1.75 -7.96 -4.28
C PRO A 201 -1.40 -6.89 -3.25
N GLY A 202 -1.91 -5.66 -3.44
CA GLY A 202 -1.67 -4.57 -2.48
C GLY A 202 -0.22 -4.04 -2.49
N VAL A 203 0.56 -4.31 -3.53
CA VAL A 203 1.91 -3.78 -3.71
C VAL A 203 2.00 -2.95 -4.98
N ASP A 204 2.38 -1.68 -4.82
CA ASP A 204 2.80 -0.81 -5.92
C ASP A 204 4.31 -0.54 -5.80
N ILE A 205 5.03 -0.58 -6.92
CA ILE A 205 6.46 -0.27 -6.93
C ILE A 205 6.76 1.03 -7.68
N ARG A 206 7.69 1.80 -7.14
CA ARG A 206 8.16 3.05 -7.75
C ARG A 206 9.66 3.03 -7.89
N LEU A 207 10.14 3.10 -9.13
CA LEU A 207 11.58 3.11 -9.42
C LEU A 207 12.04 4.57 -9.37
N MET A 208 12.95 4.88 -8.45
CA MET A 208 13.36 6.25 -8.13
C MET A 208 14.76 6.53 -8.66
N ARG A 209 15.07 7.82 -8.88
CA ARG A 209 16.41 8.26 -9.23
C ARG A 209 17.35 8.12 -8.03
N ASP A 210 18.55 7.60 -8.30
CA ASP A 210 19.59 7.39 -7.27
C ASP A 210 20.09 8.71 -6.68
N GLY A 211 20.46 9.66 -7.55
CA GLY A 211 21.02 10.96 -7.18
C GLY A 211 20.01 12.07 -6.86
N GLY A 212 18.77 11.70 -6.51
CA GLY A 212 17.77 12.68 -6.06
C GLY A 212 17.96 13.02 -4.58
N GLY A 213 17.57 14.25 -4.19
CA GLY A 213 17.39 14.62 -2.78
C GLY A 213 16.37 13.73 -2.07
N ARG A 214 15.91 14.19 -0.90
CA ARG A 214 14.98 13.45 -0.02
C ARG A 214 13.84 12.81 -0.81
N PRO A 215 13.48 11.55 -0.52
CA PRO A 215 12.38 10.91 -1.23
C PRO A 215 11.12 11.75 -0.97
N GLN A 216 10.57 12.34 -2.03
CA GLN A 216 9.43 13.23 -1.88
C GLN A 216 8.18 12.39 -1.63
N PRO A 217 7.37 12.74 -0.63
CA PRO A 217 6.04 12.16 -0.50
C PRO A 217 5.21 12.42 -1.74
N PHE A 218 4.26 11.53 -2.00
CA PHE A 218 3.28 11.75 -3.05
C PHE A 218 2.41 12.98 -2.70
N LEU A 219 2.25 13.88 -3.68
CA LEU A 219 1.18 14.89 -3.74
C LEU A 219 -0.06 14.27 -4.37
#